data_AF-A0A662FR11-F1
#
_entry.id   AF-A0A662FR11-F1
#
_cell.length_a   1.000
_cell.length_b   1.000
_cell.length_c   1.000
_cell.angle_alpha   90.00
_cell.angle_beta   90.00
_cell.angle_gamma   90.00
#
_symmetry.space_group_name_H-M   'P 1'
#
loop_
_entity.id
_entity.type
_entity.pdbx_description
1 polymer ?
#
loop_
_entity_poly.entity_id
_entity_poly.type
_entity_poly.pdbx_seq_one_letter_code
_entity_poly.pdbx_strand_id
1 'polypeptide(L)' 'PRQDGRYYIDSWNTALKHDPDWIFITSWNEWYENSQIEPSVEYGTMYLFLTKQQVMRFKSNME' A
#
# COMPACT_ATOMS: atom_id res chain seq x y z
N PRO A 1 -0.47 13.30 5.43
CA PRO A 1 -0.65 13.52 3.97
C PRO A 1 -0.06 12.35 3.17
N ARG A 2 -0.57 12.10 1.96
CA ARG A 2 -0.18 10.96 1.11
C ARG A 2 1.21 11.07 0.46
N GLN A 3 1.75 12.29 0.35
CA GLN A 3 3.12 12.59 -0.12
C GLN A 3 3.48 11.84 -1.41
N ASP A 4 2.64 11.95 -2.44
CA ASP A 4 2.83 11.26 -3.74
C ASP A 4 3.15 9.76 -3.58
N GLY A 5 2.43 9.10 -2.66
CA GLY A 5 2.57 7.67 -2.38
C GLY A 5 3.73 7.30 -1.46
N ARG A 6 4.62 8.24 -1.11
CA ARG A 6 5.77 7.99 -0.23
C ARG A 6 5.34 7.42 1.13
N TYR A 7 4.28 7.98 1.72
CA TYR A 7 3.77 7.51 3.01
C TYR A 7 3.32 6.04 2.96
N TYR A 8 2.69 5.62 1.86
CA TYR A 8 2.26 4.24 1.66
C TYR A 8 3.46 3.30 1.51
N ILE A 9 4.46 3.70 0.71
CA ILE A 9 5.70 2.93 0.51
C ILE A 9 6.47 2.77 1.83
N ASP A 10 6.57 3.84 2.63
CA ASP A 10 7.28 3.78 3.92
C ASP A 10 6.53 2.91 4.93
N SER A 11 5.20 2.88 4.90
CA SER A 11 4.40 1.96 5.72
C SER A 11 4.70 0.50 5.38
N TRP A 12 4.76 0.16 4.08
CA TRP A 12 5.19 -1.15 3.61
C TRP A 12 6.63 -1.48 4.00
N ASN A 13 7.56 -0.53 3.87
CA ASN A 13 8.95 -0.72 4.28
C ASN A 13 9.05 -1.05 5.77
N THR A 14 8.27 -0.39 6.62
CA THR A 14 8.24 -0.68 8.06
C THR A 14 7.65 -2.05 8.33
N ALA A 15 6.52 -2.41 7.70
CA ALA A 15 5.90 -3.72 7.89
C ALA A 15 6.85 -4.86 7.47
N LEU A 16 7.46 -4.77 6.30
CA LEU A 16 8.35 -5.80 5.76
C LEU A 16 9.66 -5.98 6.55
N LYS A 17 10.11 -4.97 7.31
CA LYS A 17 11.30 -5.10 8.17
C LYS A 17 11.12 -6.09 9.31
N HIS A 18 9.88 -6.43 9.66
CA HIS A 18 9.56 -7.33 10.77
C HIS A 18 9.24 -8.76 10.33
N ASP A 19 9.54 -9.11 9.07
CA ASP A 19 9.30 -10.43 8.49
C ASP A 19 7.88 -10.98 8.78
N PRO A 20 6.83 -10.23 8.39
CA PRO A 20 5.47 -10.56 8.79
C PRO A 20 4.94 -11.75 7.99
N ASP A 21 4.18 -12.64 8.63
CA ASP A 21 3.48 -13.71 7.91
C ASP A 21 2.42 -13.14 6.96
N TRP A 22 1.68 -12.12 7.40
CA TRP A 22 0.58 -11.49 6.66
C TRP A 22 0.70 -9.96 6.63
N ILE A 23 0.15 -9.35 5.57
CA ILE A 23 -0.02 -7.89 5.45
C ILE A 23 -1.50 -7.58 5.28
N PHE A 24 -1.98 -6.60 6.05
CA PHE A 24 -3.33 -6.05 5.91
C PHE A 24 -3.27 -4.63 5.33
N ILE A 25 -4.08 -4.38 4.31
CA ILE A 25 -4.18 -3.05 3.67
C ILE A 25 -5.49 -2.41 4.11
N THR A 26 -5.37 -1.37 4.94
CA THR A 26 -6.50 -0.50 5.29
C THR A 26 -6.41 0.76 4.42
N SER A 27 -7.28 0.94 3.42
CA SER A 27 -8.47 0.16 3.05
C SER A 27 -8.61 0.04 1.54
N TRP A 28 -9.55 -0.76 1.06
CA TRP A 28 -9.96 -0.68 -0.34
C TRP A 28 -10.56 0.71 -0.63
N ASN A 29 -11.65 1.07 0.05
CA ASN A 29 -12.47 2.23 -0.28
C ASN A 29 -13.07 2.98 0.93
N GLU A 30 -12.34 3.12 2.03
CA GLU A 30 -12.80 3.97 3.14
C GLU A 30 -12.49 5.44 2.84
N TRP A 31 -13.41 6.07 2.12
CA TRP A 31 -13.30 7.44 1.65
C TRP A 31 -13.41 8.46 2.78
N TYR A 32 -14.18 8.17 3.83
CA TYR A 32 -14.37 9.12 4.92
C TYR A 32 -13.05 9.32 5.70
N GLU A 33 -12.27 8.25 5.86
CA GLU A 33 -10.96 8.29 6.51
C GLU A 33 -9.81 8.61 5.55
N ASN A 34 -10.10 8.76 4.26
CA ASN A 34 -9.11 9.01 3.20
C ASN A 34 -7.99 7.95 3.17
N SER A 35 -8.32 6.68 3.41
CA SER A 35 -7.39 5.54 3.44
C SER A 35 -7.51 4.60 2.22
N GLN A 36 -8.39 4.93 1.27
CA GLN A 36 -8.68 4.16 0.06
C GLN A 36 -7.45 3.96 -0.86
N ILE A 37 -7.32 2.75 -1.40
CA ILE A 37 -6.47 2.46 -2.57
C ILE A 37 -7.28 2.36 -3.88
N GLU A 38 -8.62 2.38 -3.78
CA GLU A 38 -9.53 2.47 -4.91
C GLU A 38 -9.16 3.65 -5.82
N PRO A 39 -9.30 3.50 -7.16
CA PRO A 39 -9.06 4.60 -8.07
C PRO A 39 -9.89 5.84 -7.76
N SER A 40 -9.26 7.00 -7.90
CA SER A 40 -9.87 8.31 -7.61
C SER A 40 -9.59 9.31 -8.72
N VAL A 41 -10.27 10.45 -8.70
CA VAL A 41 -9.97 11.57 -9.60
C VAL A 41 -8.57 12.10 -9.33
N GLU A 42 -8.18 12.19 -8.06
CA GLU A 42 -6.91 12.76 -7.59
C GLU A 42 -5.71 11.87 -7.87
N TYR A 43 -5.88 10.54 -7.72
CA TYR A 43 -4.76 9.60 -7.76
C TYR A 43 -4.83 8.58 -8.89
N GLY A 44 -5.90 8.57 -9.70
CA GLY A 44 -6.10 7.56 -10.74
C GLY A 44 -5.90 6.15 -10.17
N THR A 45 -5.13 5.31 -10.85
CA THR A 45 -4.82 3.93 -10.41
C THR A 45 -3.51 3.81 -9.62
N MET A 46 -2.90 4.92 -9.20
CA MET A 46 -1.57 4.94 -8.58
C MET A 46 -1.42 3.98 -7.40
N TYR A 47 -2.40 3.97 -6.47
CA TYR A 47 -2.33 3.11 -5.28
C TYR A 47 -2.52 1.63 -5.58
N LEU A 48 -3.21 1.27 -6.68
CA LEU A 48 -3.25 -0.11 -7.16
C LEU A 48 -1.89 -0.55 -7.69
N PHE A 49 -1.22 0.31 -8.46
CA PHE A 49 0.12 0.02 -8.99
C PHE A 49 1.15 -0.10 -7.87
N LEU A 50 1.13 0.81 -6.89
CA LEU A 50 1.99 0.71 -5.72
C LEU A 50 1.70 -0.58 -4.94
N THR A 51 0.43 -0.90 -4.69
CA THR A 51 0.04 -2.15 -4.01
C THR A 51 0.58 -3.38 -4.74
N LYS A 52 0.46 -3.44 -6.07
CA LYS A 52 1.04 -4.52 -6.88
C LYS A 52 2.55 -4.63 -6.66
N GLN A 53 3.29 -3.52 -6.71
CA GLN A 53 4.73 -3.53 -6.47
C GLN A 53 5.10 -4.05 -5.08
N GLN A 54 4.39 -3.61 -4.04
CA GLN A 54 4.69 -4.01 -2.68
C GLN A 54 4.30 -5.46 -2.39
N VAL A 55 3.20 -5.96 -2.96
CA VAL A 55 2.82 -7.38 -2.89
C VAL A 55 3.87 -8.27 -3.58
N MET A 56 4.44 -7.83 -4.70
CA MET A 56 5.55 -8.57 -5.33
C MET A 56 6.77 -8.63 -4.40
N ARG A 57 7.15 -7.51 -3.77
CA ARG A 57 8.24 -7.48 -2.78
C ARG A 57 7.99 -8.40 -1.60
N PHE A 58 6.77 -8.36 -1.05
CA PHE A 58 6.37 -9.21 0.08
C PHE A 58 6.52 -10.70 -0.25
N LYS A 59 6.04 -11.12 -1.43
CA LYS A 59 6.16 -12.51 -1.88
C LYS A 59 7.60 -12.94 -2.15
N SER A 60 8.44 -12.06 -2.69
CA SER A 60 9.86 -12.38 -2.93
C SER A 60 10.67 -12.59 -1.66
N ASN A 61 10.23 -12.09 -0.50
CA ASN A 61 10.87 -12.35 0.79
C ASN A 61 10.47 -13.70 1.41
N MET A 62 9.47 -14.39 0.84
CA MET A 62 8.99 -15.68 1.33
C MET A 62 9.74 -16.88 0.71
N GLU A 63 10.63 -16.63 -0.25
CA GLU A 63 11.53 -17.62 -0.86
C GLU A 63 12.93 -17.53 -0.23
#